data_AF-A0A651HFA9-F1
#
_entry.id   AF-A0A651HFA9-F1
#
_cell.length_a   1.000
_cell.length_b   1.000
_cell.length_c   1.000
_cell.angle_alpha   90.00
_cell.angle_beta   90.00
_cell.angle_gamma   90.00
#
_symmetry.space_group_name_H-M   'P 1'
#
loop_
_entity.id
_entity.type
_entity.pdbx_description
1 polymer ?
#
loop_
_entity_poly.entity_id
_entity_poly.type
_entity_poly.pdbx_seq_one_letter_code
_entity_poly.pdbx_strand_id
1 'polypeptide(L)'
;MAQRHPHDDPEARKANRLYWESDLSVNAVAEKLGVSKGRLYDLVAPLPVGVRCPDCGGELAYPNRTAQVRGLVTCDTCGFEGDRDEFEGPDGTGEKAGGSGDDDPFGAGSRDTEGTLAPSSLLGRPVILGGLLIGVAGGVLLARWLRD
;
A
#
# COMPACT_ATOMS: atom_id res chain seq x y z
N MET A 1 20.03 32.92 22.05
CA MET A 1 20.07 31.94 20.95
C MET A 1 18.62 31.55 20.70
N ALA A 2 18.01 32.03 19.60
CA ALA A 2 16.60 31.80 19.34
C ALA A 2 16.38 30.32 19.00
N GLN A 3 15.52 29.65 19.76
CA GLN A 3 15.13 28.27 19.52
C GLN A 3 14.30 28.24 18.22
N ARG A 4 14.91 27.77 17.12
CA ARG A 4 14.23 27.59 15.84
C ARG A 4 13.18 26.50 16.03
N HIS A 5 11.91 26.86 15.94
CA HIS A 5 10.81 25.89 16.01
C HIS A 5 10.99 24.85 14.89
N PRO A 6 10.88 23.54 15.17
CA PRO A 6 11.10 22.48 14.17
C PRO A 6 10.13 22.55 12.98
N HIS A 7 8.96 23.19 13.15
CA HIS A 7 7.99 23.41 12.06
C HIS A 7 8.36 24.53 11.08
N ASP A 8 9.33 25.38 11.43
CA ASP A 8 9.75 26.52 10.61
C ASP A 8 10.99 26.25 9.76
N ASP A 9 11.46 25.00 9.70
CA ASP A 9 12.62 24.69 8.88
C ASP A 9 12.28 24.90 7.38
N PRO A 10 12.84 25.92 6.70
CA PRO A 10 12.63 26.14 5.27
C PRO A 10 12.99 24.92 4.43
N GLU A 11 13.96 24.12 4.88
CA GLU A 11 14.35 22.89 4.21
C GLU A 11 13.23 21.83 4.29
N ALA A 12 12.70 21.56 5.49
CA ALA A 12 11.58 20.65 5.69
C ALA A 12 10.33 21.10 4.91
N ARG A 13 9.99 22.39 4.92
CA ARG A 13 8.84 22.90 4.14
C ARG A 13 9.03 22.71 2.64
N LYS A 14 10.24 22.96 2.12
CA LYS A 14 10.56 22.75 0.70
C LYS A 14 10.55 21.26 0.35
N ALA A 15 11.06 20.40 1.24
CA ALA A 15 11.03 18.96 1.09
C ALA A 15 9.59 18.44 1.02
N ASN A 16 8.72 18.82 1.96
CA ASN A 16 7.31 18.44 1.97
C ASN A 16 6.57 18.92 0.72
N ARG A 17 6.80 20.16 0.27
CA ARG A 17 6.21 20.67 -0.98
C ARG A 17 6.62 19.84 -2.20
N LEU A 18 7.92 19.64 -2.41
CA LEU A 18 8.41 18.83 -3.52
C LEU A 18 7.93 17.37 -3.41
N TYR A 19 7.90 16.84 -2.19
CA TYR A 19 7.45 15.49 -1.93
C TYR A 19 5.93 15.33 -2.09
N TRP A 20 5.05 16.26 -1.76
CA TRP A 20 3.60 16.02 -1.88
C TRP A 20 2.98 16.62 -3.13
N GLU A 21 3.53 17.72 -3.64
CA GLU A 21 2.91 18.53 -4.71
C GLU A 21 3.60 18.36 -6.08
N SER A 22 4.50 17.38 -6.24
CA SER A 22 5.18 17.16 -7.53
C SER A 22 5.31 15.69 -7.89
N ASP A 23 5.36 15.42 -9.20
CA ASP A 23 5.55 14.07 -9.75
C ASP A 23 7.02 13.61 -9.78
N LEU A 24 7.94 14.38 -9.19
CA LEU A 24 9.35 14.02 -9.13
C LEU A 24 9.55 12.72 -8.36
N SER A 25 10.43 11.85 -8.82
CA SER A 25 10.81 10.66 -8.05
C SER A 25 11.47 11.06 -6.73
N VAL A 26 11.40 10.18 -5.71
CA VAL A 26 12.03 10.45 -4.40
C VAL A 26 13.53 10.75 -4.55
N ASN A 27 14.21 10.07 -5.48
CA ASN A 27 15.62 10.33 -5.78
C ASN A 27 15.81 11.73 -6.38
N ALA A 28 14.99 12.11 -7.36
CA ALA A 28 15.06 13.44 -7.97
C ALA A 28 14.76 14.56 -6.96
N VAL A 29 13.85 14.34 -6.00
CA VAL A 29 13.60 15.27 -4.89
C VAL A 29 14.84 15.40 -4.00
N ALA A 30 15.45 14.29 -3.60
CA ALA A 30 16.65 14.27 -2.77
C ALA A 30 17.83 14.98 -3.46
N GLU A 31 18.06 14.68 -4.75
CA GLU A 31 19.07 15.33 -5.59
C GLU A 31 18.83 16.84 -5.70
N LYS A 32 17.59 17.27 -5.95
CA LYS A 32 17.22 18.69 -6.06
C LYS A 32 17.43 19.46 -4.76
N LEU A 33 17.36 18.79 -3.62
CA LEU A 33 17.62 19.36 -2.31
C LEU A 33 19.08 19.21 -1.86
N GLY A 34 19.87 18.39 -2.56
CA GLY A 34 21.24 18.09 -2.17
C GLY A 34 21.35 17.25 -0.90
N VAL A 35 20.33 16.46 -0.57
CA VAL A 35 20.27 15.62 0.64
C VAL A 35 20.31 14.14 0.29
N SER A 36 20.68 13.30 1.26
CA SER A 36 20.52 11.86 1.12
C SER A 36 19.04 11.47 1.14
N LYS A 37 18.69 10.32 0.54
CA LYS A 37 17.32 9.79 0.59
C LYS A 37 16.84 9.54 2.02
N GLY A 38 17.70 9.04 2.90
CA GLY A 38 17.38 8.87 4.32
C GLY A 38 17.05 10.20 4.99
N ARG A 39 17.90 11.21 4.78
CA ARG A 39 17.67 12.57 5.31
C ARG A 39 16.39 13.19 4.78
N LEU A 40 16.03 12.92 3.52
CA LEU A 40 14.75 13.37 2.96
C LEU A 40 13.56 12.80 3.74
N TYR A 41 13.58 11.51 4.09
CA TYR A 41 12.49 10.92 4.88
C TYR A 41 12.42 11.49 6.31
N ASP A 42 13.54 11.91 6.88
CA ASP A 42 13.54 12.61 8.18
C ASP A 42 12.92 14.02 8.10
N LEU A 43 12.88 14.62 6.90
CA LEU A 43 12.35 15.96 6.65
C LEU A 43 10.88 15.96 6.21
N VAL A 44 10.43 14.87 5.59
CA VAL A 44 9.05 14.74 5.08
C VAL A 44 8.13 14.34 6.23
N ALA A 45 7.09 15.13 6.44
CA ALA A 45 6.01 14.83 7.36
C ALA A 45 4.87 14.09 6.61
N PRO A 46 4.11 13.23 7.32
CA PRO A 46 2.87 12.67 6.80
C PRO A 46 1.91 13.78 6.35
N LEU A 47 1.11 13.51 5.31
CA LEU A 47 0.15 14.48 4.77
C LEU A 47 -1.18 14.37 5.53
N PRO A 48 -1.59 15.35 6.34
CA PRO A 48 -2.85 15.28 7.08
C PRO A 48 -4.05 15.29 6.14
N VAL A 49 -5.09 14.53 6.51
CA VAL A 49 -6.31 14.39 5.69
C VAL A 49 -7.51 15.14 6.28
N GLY A 50 -7.33 15.81 7.42
CA GLY A 50 -8.36 16.62 8.07
C GLY A 50 -9.50 15.81 8.68
N VAL A 51 -9.33 14.50 8.86
CA VAL A 51 -10.30 13.61 9.52
C VAL A 51 -9.69 12.98 10.76
N ARG A 52 -10.55 12.73 11.75
CA ARG A 52 -10.16 12.19 13.05
C ARG A 52 -10.24 10.66 13.06
N CYS A 53 -9.27 10.04 13.71
CA CYS A 53 -9.22 8.60 13.95
C CYS A 53 -10.42 8.18 14.82
N PRO A 54 -11.15 7.12 14.44
CA PRO A 54 -12.30 6.64 15.20
C PRO A 54 -11.91 6.04 16.56
N ASP A 55 -10.69 5.51 16.69
CA ASP A 55 -10.25 4.79 17.89
C ASP A 55 -9.76 5.72 18.99
N CYS A 56 -9.05 6.80 18.63
CA CYS A 56 -8.39 7.68 19.60
C CYS A 56 -8.63 9.17 19.39
N GLY A 57 -9.30 9.58 18.30
CA GLY A 57 -9.51 10.99 17.97
C GLY A 57 -8.27 11.74 17.46
N GLY A 58 -7.15 11.04 17.23
CA GLY A 58 -5.95 11.60 16.56
C GLY A 58 -6.24 12.07 15.13
N GLU A 59 -5.35 12.84 14.52
CA GLU A 59 -5.48 13.22 13.11
C GLU A 59 -4.99 12.09 12.20
N LEU A 60 -5.78 11.75 11.17
CA LEU A 60 -5.39 10.79 10.16
C LEU A 60 -4.53 11.47 9.09
N ALA A 61 -3.49 10.77 8.65
CA ALA A 61 -2.55 11.25 7.64
C ALA A 61 -2.20 10.15 6.63
N TYR A 62 -1.77 10.55 5.44
CA TYR A 62 -1.10 9.65 4.51
C TYR A 62 0.39 9.57 4.88
N PRO A 63 0.92 8.37 5.20
CA PRO A 63 2.32 8.22 5.61
C PRO A 63 3.31 8.38 4.43
N ASN A 64 2.87 8.15 3.20
CA ASN A 64 3.69 8.28 1.99
C ASN A 64 2.80 8.43 0.74
N ARG A 65 3.42 8.77 -0.41
CA ARG A 65 2.69 8.93 -1.69
C ARG A 65 1.95 7.66 -2.14
N THR A 66 2.51 6.48 -1.91
CA THR A 66 1.85 5.23 -2.31
C THR A 66 0.56 5.04 -1.52
N ALA A 67 0.57 5.36 -0.23
CA ALA A 67 -0.61 5.34 0.61
C ALA A 67 -1.63 6.39 0.17
N GLN A 68 -1.20 7.61 -0.18
CA GLN A 68 -2.06 8.65 -0.75
C GLN A 68 -2.77 8.18 -2.03
N VAL A 69 -2.03 7.60 -2.97
CA VAL A 69 -2.59 7.09 -4.24
C VAL A 69 -3.56 5.93 -4.00
N ARG A 70 -3.31 5.10 -2.98
CA ARG A 70 -4.19 3.98 -2.61
C ARG A 70 -5.35 4.38 -1.69
N GLY A 71 -5.39 5.63 -1.23
CA GLY A 71 -6.35 6.07 -0.22
C GLY A 71 -6.11 5.48 1.18
N LEU A 72 -4.93 4.95 1.50
CA LEU A 72 -4.66 4.33 2.81
C LEU A 72 -4.21 5.38 3.83
N VAL A 73 -4.98 5.55 4.91
CA VAL A 73 -4.68 6.51 5.98
C VAL A 73 -4.23 5.80 7.24
N THR A 74 -3.36 6.47 8.01
CA THR A 74 -2.87 5.96 9.29
C THR A 74 -2.99 7.01 10.40
N CYS A 75 -3.10 6.53 11.64
CA CYS A 75 -3.05 7.34 12.85
C CYS A 75 -1.69 7.16 13.54
N ASP A 76 -0.93 8.24 13.70
CA ASP A 76 0.37 8.22 14.39
C ASP A 76 0.25 7.96 15.91
N THR A 77 -0.92 8.21 16.48
CA THR A 77 -1.17 8.18 17.92
C THR A 77 -1.49 6.77 18.43
N CYS A 78 -2.34 6.03 17.71
CA CYS A 78 -2.77 4.68 18.10
C CYS A 78 -2.38 3.57 17.11
N GLY A 79 -1.82 3.92 15.95
CA GLY A 79 -1.45 2.95 14.92
C GLY A 79 -2.63 2.41 14.09
N PHE A 80 -3.80 3.05 14.15
CA PHE A 80 -4.93 2.71 13.29
C PHE A 80 -4.55 2.83 11.81
N GLU A 81 -5.04 1.90 10.98
CA GLU A 81 -4.91 1.90 9.51
C GLU A 81 -6.29 1.65 8.90
N GLY A 82 -6.65 2.37 7.84
CA GLY A 82 -7.93 2.21 7.15
C GLY A 82 -7.97 2.88 5.79
N ASP A 83 -9.07 2.68 5.07
CA ASP A 83 -9.30 3.28 3.75
C ASP A 83 -9.94 4.66 3.90
N ARG A 84 -9.43 5.66 3.17
CA ARG A 84 -9.90 7.05 3.23
C ARG A 84 -11.38 7.16 2.92
N ASP A 85 -11.84 6.37 1.95
CA ASP A 85 -13.21 6.40 1.43
C ASP A 85 -14.24 5.90 2.46
N GLU A 86 -13.81 5.13 3.47
CA GLU A 86 -14.67 4.75 4.59
C GLU A 86 -15.00 5.94 5.49
N PHE A 87 -14.21 7.01 5.40
CA PHE A 87 -14.33 8.22 6.19
C PHE A 87 -14.73 9.39 5.28
N GLU A 88 -15.97 9.42 4.80
CA GLU A 88 -16.46 10.53 3.98
C GLU A 88 -16.26 11.89 4.69
N GLY A 89 -15.30 12.67 4.18
CA GLY A 89 -15.13 14.10 4.45
C GLY A 89 -15.42 14.89 3.16
N PRO A 90 -15.60 16.21 3.23
CA PRO A 90 -16.26 17.00 2.17
C PRO A 90 -15.58 17.03 0.79
N ASP A 91 -14.35 16.54 0.63
CA ASP A 91 -13.60 16.59 -0.62
C ASP A 91 -13.43 15.18 -1.24
N GLY A 92 -14.55 14.60 -1.65
CA GLY A 92 -14.60 13.34 -2.38
C GLY A 92 -14.47 13.53 -3.88
N THR A 93 -13.26 13.40 -4.42
CA THR A 93 -13.05 13.04 -5.84
C THR A 93 -12.46 11.64 -5.90
N GLY A 94 -13.29 10.67 -5.53
CA GLY A 94 -12.99 9.25 -5.68
C GLY A 94 -13.26 8.80 -7.12
N GLU A 95 -12.25 8.85 -7.98
CA GLU A 95 -12.23 8.04 -9.19
C GLU A 95 -11.88 6.60 -8.77
N LYS A 96 -12.92 5.75 -8.75
CA LYS A 96 -12.79 4.32 -8.48
C LYS A 96 -11.88 3.68 -9.52
N ALA A 97 -10.59 3.52 -9.21
CA ALA A 97 -9.72 2.57 -9.89
C ALA A 97 -10.04 1.15 -9.40
N GLY A 98 -11.20 0.64 -9.81
CA GLY A 98 -11.55 -0.76 -9.66
C GLY A 98 -10.61 -1.59 -10.52
N GLY A 99 -9.69 -2.31 -9.87
CA GLY A 99 -9.03 -3.45 -10.47
C GLY A 99 -10.04 -4.56 -10.68
N SER A 100 -10.25 -4.97 -11.93
CA SER A 100 -10.68 -6.33 -12.24
C SER A 100 -9.86 -6.77 -13.43
N GLY A 101 -9.06 -7.82 -13.20
CA GLY A 101 -8.29 -8.48 -14.23
C GLY A 101 -9.18 -9.15 -15.27
N ASP A 102 -8.50 -9.43 -16.37
CA ASP A 102 -8.67 -10.59 -17.25
C ASP A 102 -10.01 -10.71 -17.98
N ASP A 103 -10.02 -10.38 -19.29
CA ASP A 103 -10.69 -11.16 -20.35
C ASP A 103 -10.41 -10.51 -21.72
N ASP A 104 -9.21 -10.75 -22.29
CA ASP A 104 -8.97 -10.62 -23.72
C ASP A 104 -9.17 -12.00 -24.38
N PRO A 105 -10.13 -12.15 -25.31
CA PRO A 105 -9.97 -13.20 -26.31
C PRO A 105 -10.36 -12.71 -27.69
N PHE A 106 -9.47 -11.98 -28.37
CA PHE A 106 -9.54 -11.88 -29.83
C PHE A 106 -8.15 -11.87 -30.49
N GLY A 107 -7.79 -13.01 -31.08
CA GLY A 107 -7.28 -13.01 -32.46
C GLY A 107 -6.04 -13.86 -32.78
N ALA A 108 -6.19 -14.61 -33.89
CA ALA A 108 -5.18 -15.27 -34.72
C ALA A 108 -4.57 -16.58 -34.16
N GLY A 109 -4.66 -17.77 -34.79
CA GLY A 109 -4.88 -18.11 -36.19
C GLY A 109 -3.57 -18.42 -36.90
N SER A 110 -3.23 -19.73 -37.02
CA SER A 110 -2.39 -20.46 -38.01
C SER A 110 -1.68 -21.62 -37.31
N ARG A 111 -2.13 -22.88 -37.47
CA ARG A 111 -1.67 -23.90 -38.46
C ARG A 111 -0.15 -24.02 -38.57
N ASP A 112 0.36 -25.19 -38.16
CA ASP A 112 1.13 -26.18 -38.97
C ASP A 112 1.46 -27.38 -38.04
N THR A 113 0.90 -28.58 -38.27
CA THR A 113 1.57 -29.80 -38.81
C THR A 113 2.91 -30.10 -38.10
N GLU A 114 3.15 -31.21 -37.43
CA GLU A 114 3.25 -32.61 -37.89
C GLU A 114 3.24 -33.51 -36.62
N GLY A 115 2.43 -34.56 -36.50
CA GLY A 115 2.74 -35.89 -37.03
C GLY A 115 3.57 -36.73 -36.04
N THR A 116 2.94 -37.50 -35.15
CA THR A 116 3.45 -38.81 -34.66
C THR A 116 2.31 -39.60 -33.99
N LEU A 117 2.24 -40.87 -34.38
CA LEU A 117 1.16 -41.84 -34.19
C LEU A 117 1.01 -42.31 -32.73
N ALA A 118 -0.23 -42.45 -32.28
CA ALA A 118 -0.58 -43.25 -31.11
C ALA A 118 -0.36 -44.75 -31.37
N PRO A 119 -0.19 -45.56 -30.32
CA PRO A 119 -1.21 -46.59 -30.13
C PRO A 119 -1.69 -46.75 -28.69
N SER A 120 -2.98 -47.08 -28.62
CA SER A 120 -3.80 -47.43 -27.47
C SER A 120 -3.27 -48.59 -26.63
N SER A 121 -3.42 -48.50 -25.30
CA SER A 121 -3.91 -49.57 -24.40
C SER A 121 -3.93 -49.04 -22.96
N LEU A 122 -5.14 -48.83 -22.39
CA LEU A 122 -5.74 -49.72 -21.39
C LEU A 122 -4.97 -49.75 -20.06
N LEU A 123 -5.47 -49.05 -19.03
CA LEU A 123 -5.71 -49.58 -17.68
C LEU A 123 -6.16 -48.47 -16.70
N GLY A 124 -7.37 -48.62 -16.15
CA GLY A 124 -7.75 -48.34 -14.76
C GLY A 124 -7.53 -46.93 -14.15
N ARG A 125 -8.63 -46.21 -13.92
CA ARG A 125 -8.75 -45.19 -12.85
C ARG A 125 -8.55 -45.85 -11.47
N PRO A 126 -8.04 -45.13 -10.44
CA PRO A 126 -8.97 -44.46 -9.54
C PRO A 126 -8.54 -43.07 -9.03
N VAL A 127 -9.55 -42.36 -8.54
CA VAL A 127 -9.57 -41.05 -7.87
C VAL A 127 -8.80 -41.08 -6.55
N ILE A 128 -7.99 -40.05 -6.28
CA ILE A 128 -7.48 -39.65 -4.96
C ILE A 128 -7.97 -38.19 -4.80
N LEU A 129 -9.02 -37.82 -4.07
CA LEU A 129 -9.41 -38.01 -2.67
C LEU A 129 -8.27 -37.85 -1.66
N GLY A 130 -8.13 -36.64 -1.10
CA GLY A 130 -7.58 -36.45 0.24
C GLY A 130 -6.51 -35.37 0.35
N GLY A 131 -6.84 -34.28 1.05
CA GLY A 131 -5.88 -33.24 1.43
C GLY A 131 -6.52 -32.16 2.31
N LEU A 132 -7.16 -32.59 3.41
CA LEU A 132 -7.69 -31.74 4.47
C LEU A 132 -6.52 -31.09 5.23
N LEU A 133 -6.33 -29.77 5.13
CA LEU A 133 -5.41 -29.03 6.01
C LEU A 133 -6.22 -28.27 7.05
N ILE A 134 -6.24 -28.80 8.28
CA ILE A 134 -6.77 -28.15 9.49
C ILE A 134 -5.60 -27.79 10.42
N GLY A 135 -5.60 -26.53 10.88
CA GLY A 135 -5.01 -26.05 12.14
C GLY A 135 -3.49 -25.80 12.11
N VAL A 136 -2.92 -24.76 12.72
CA VAL A 136 -3.30 -24.12 13.98
C VAL A 136 -2.81 -22.65 13.97
N ALA A 137 -3.72 -21.70 14.11
CA ALA A 137 -3.41 -20.32 14.47
C ALA A 137 -3.31 -20.21 16.00
N GLY A 138 -2.09 -20.12 16.54
CA GLY A 138 -1.84 -19.90 17.96
C GLY A 138 -0.84 -18.77 18.14
N GLY A 139 -1.32 -17.55 18.40
CA GLY A 139 -0.41 -16.40 18.57
C GLY A 139 -1.00 -15.08 19.05
N VAL A 140 -2.21 -15.04 19.64
CA VAL A 140 -2.85 -13.76 20.06
C VAL A 140 -3.04 -13.64 21.59
N LEU A 141 -2.33 -14.43 22.41
CA LEU A 141 -2.56 -14.45 23.87
C LEU A 141 -1.36 -14.13 24.78
N LEU A 142 -0.34 -13.40 24.29
CA LEU A 142 0.79 -12.98 25.14
C LEU A 142 0.87 -11.47 25.42
N ALA A 143 0.09 -10.61 24.75
CA ALA A 143 0.20 -9.15 24.93
C ALA A 143 -0.50 -8.59 26.19
N ARG A 144 -1.25 -9.41 26.95
CA ARG A 144 -2.05 -8.95 28.10
C ARG A 144 -1.35 -9.11 29.47
N TRP A 145 -0.14 -9.67 29.53
CA TRP A 145 0.54 -10.00 30.79
C TRP A 145 1.74 -9.10 31.14
N LEU A 146 2.07 -8.10 30.31
CA LEU A 146 3.13 -7.12 30.61
C LEU A 146 2.60 -5.79 31.17
N ARG A 147 1.35 -5.77 31.66
CA ARG A 147 0.69 -4.54 32.16
C ARG A 147 0.18 -4.67 33.60
N ASP A 148 0.95 -5.37 34.43
CA ASP A 148 0.89 -5.30 35.90
C ASP A 148 2.31 -5.11 36.46
#